data_AF-N2BQH6-F1
#
_entry.id   AF-N2BQH6-F1
#
_cell.length_a   1.000
_cell.length_b   1.000
_cell.length_c   1.000
_cell.angle_alpha   90.00
_cell.angle_beta   90.00
_cell.angle_gamma   90.00
#
_symmetry.space_group_name_H-M   'P 1'
#
loop_
_entity.id
_entity.type
_entity.pdbx_description
1 polymer ?
#
loop_
_entity_poly.entity_id
_entity_poly.type
_entity_poly.pdbx_seq_one_letter_code
_entity_poly.pdbx_strand_id
1 'polypeptide(L)'
;MIQEHNAHLNSFATQSQEALNAIKTEGMQEIRTEAQRLLEQIKNNTTALDSNVRQEYETWLLNLQNKGQEAQNLIQEGINTTIPNALQDSQAELETKKDEHIQSLDTQKESSLESINELTEQTISQLKSTFSFLMNDLTHENFTQTTTWNKPQNVKRVFVNVLGGTGANNATTRGTPSSFGSFVTAQGGAGNAGGNGQFGEMKFSIVDIPESETSINVSIGAGGSVDIFY
;
A
#
# COMPACT_ATOMS: atom_id res chain seq x y z
N MET A 1 -1.96 -98.98 -100.85
CA MET A 1 -2.55 -99.25 -99.51
C MET A 1 -1.57 -99.08 -98.33
N ILE A 2 -0.62 -99.98 -98.04
CA ILE A 2 0.25 -99.84 -96.84
C ILE A 2 1.18 -98.62 -96.93
N GLN A 3 1.77 -98.34 -98.10
CA GLN A 3 2.63 -97.16 -98.30
C GLN A 3 1.88 -95.84 -98.16
N GLU A 4 0.65 -95.75 -98.68
CA GLU A 4 -0.19 -94.54 -98.56
C GLU A 4 -0.65 -94.32 -97.12
N HIS A 5 -1.00 -95.38 -96.40
CA HIS A 5 -1.38 -95.29 -94.98
C HIS A 5 -0.22 -94.77 -94.12
N ASN A 6 1.00 -95.26 -94.35
CA ASN A 6 2.19 -94.77 -93.66
C ASN A 6 2.52 -93.31 -94.02
N ALA A 7 2.31 -92.88 -95.28
CA ALA A 7 2.49 -91.49 -95.67
C ALA A 7 1.49 -90.54 -94.97
N HIS A 8 0.22 -90.94 -94.86
CA HIS A 8 -0.80 -90.19 -94.14
C HIS A 8 -0.50 -90.07 -92.63
N LEU A 9 -0.07 -91.16 -91.97
CA LEU A 9 0.33 -91.14 -90.56
C LEU A 9 1.52 -90.22 -90.32
N ASN A 10 2.54 -90.26 -91.19
CA ASN A 10 3.70 -89.39 -91.10
C ASN A 10 3.33 -87.91 -91.31
N SER A 11 2.43 -87.62 -92.25
CA SER A 11 1.92 -86.25 -92.48
C SER A 11 1.16 -85.73 -91.26
N PHE A 12 0.30 -86.56 -90.65
CA PHE A 12 -0.46 -86.17 -89.46
C PHE A 12 0.45 -85.94 -88.24
N ALA A 13 1.44 -86.81 -88.03
CA ALA A 13 2.43 -86.64 -86.96
C ALA A 13 3.24 -85.35 -87.14
N THR A 14 3.61 -85.02 -88.37
CA THR A 14 4.33 -83.78 -88.70
C THR A 14 3.48 -82.55 -88.40
N GLN A 15 2.24 -82.51 -88.90
CA GLN A 15 1.30 -81.41 -88.65
C GLN A 15 0.96 -81.25 -87.16
N SER A 16 0.84 -82.36 -86.42
CA SER A 16 0.59 -82.33 -84.98
C SER A 16 1.79 -81.76 -84.22
N GLN A 17 3.01 -82.10 -84.63
CA GLN A 17 4.24 -81.55 -84.05
C GLN A 17 4.41 -80.06 -84.38
N GLU A 18 4.09 -79.65 -85.61
CA GLU A 18 4.09 -78.25 -86.03
C GLU A 18 3.06 -77.43 -85.25
N ALA A 19 1.84 -77.93 -85.09
CA ALA A 19 0.80 -77.30 -84.28
C ALA A 19 1.22 -77.19 -82.80
N LEU A 20 1.83 -78.25 -82.24
CA LEU A 20 2.34 -78.23 -80.87
C LEU A 20 3.48 -77.20 -80.70
N ASN A 21 4.39 -77.12 -81.68
CA ASN A 21 5.48 -76.16 -81.68
C ASN A 21 4.96 -74.72 -81.83
N ALA A 22 3.94 -74.49 -82.66
CA ALA A 22 3.28 -73.21 -82.82
C ALA A 22 2.60 -72.78 -81.52
N ILE A 23 1.76 -73.64 -80.92
CA ILE A 23 1.11 -73.38 -79.62
C ILE A 23 2.14 -73.05 -78.54
N LYS A 24 3.24 -73.79 -78.48
CA LYS A 24 4.31 -73.53 -77.50
C LYS A 24 5.00 -72.19 -77.75
N THR A 25 5.26 -71.84 -79.00
CA THR A 25 5.99 -70.62 -79.35
C THR A 25 5.11 -69.38 -79.20
N GLU A 26 3.92 -69.40 -79.78
CA GLU A 26 2.94 -68.32 -79.75
C GLU A 26 2.39 -68.12 -78.34
N GLY A 27 1.98 -69.20 -77.66
CA GLY A 27 1.51 -69.11 -76.28
C GLY A 27 2.57 -68.57 -75.31
N MET A 28 3.84 -68.94 -75.49
CA MET A 28 4.94 -68.36 -74.69
C MET A 28 5.19 -66.88 -75.03
N GLN A 29 4.99 -66.47 -76.28
CA GLN A 29 5.09 -65.06 -76.68
C GLN A 29 3.96 -64.22 -76.10
N GLU A 30 2.72 -64.73 -76.10
CA GLU A 30 1.56 -64.07 -75.49
C GLU A 30 1.76 -63.91 -73.97
N ILE A 31 2.16 -64.99 -73.27
CA ILE A 31 2.45 -64.93 -71.83
C ILE A 31 3.55 -63.91 -71.54
N ARG A 32 4.62 -63.88 -72.35
CA ARG A 32 5.71 -62.91 -72.18
C ARG A 32 5.21 -61.47 -72.38
N THR A 33 4.39 -61.24 -73.41
CA THR A 33 3.84 -59.92 -73.72
C THR A 33 2.94 -59.43 -72.59
N GLU A 34 2.07 -60.30 -72.08
CA GLU A 34 1.17 -59.97 -70.98
C GLU A 34 1.94 -59.73 -69.66
N ALA A 35 2.98 -60.54 -69.38
CA ALA A 35 3.85 -60.32 -68.23
C ALA A 35 4.58 -58.97 -68.29
N GLN A 36 5.07 -58.57 -69.47
CA GLN A 36 5.68 -57.25 -69.67
C GLN A 36 4.67 -56.12 -69.48
N ARG A 37 3.45 -56.28 -69.99
CA ARG A 37 2.35 -55.33 -69.82
C ARG A 37 2.01 -55.13 -68.34
N LEU A 38 1.88 -56.23 -67.58
CA LEU A 38 1.62 -56.19 -66.15
C LEU A 38 2.76 -55.56 -65.36
N LEU A 39 4.02 -55.88 -65.71
CA LEU A 39 5.19 -55.28 -65.08
C LEU A 39 5.21 -53.76 -65.26
N GLU A 40 4.92 -53.28 -66.48
CA GLU A 40 4.87 -51.85 -66.76
C GLU A 40 3.70 -51.17 -66.03
N GLN A 41 2.54 -51.83 -65.94
CA GLN A 41 1.42 -51.32 -65.13
C GLN A 41 1.78 -51.21 -63.64
N ILE A 42 2.43 -52.23 -63.07
CA ILE A 42 2.87 -52.21 -61.67
C ILE A 42 3.86 -51.05 -61.47
N LYS A 43 4.85 -50.90 -62.36
CA LYS A 43 5.85 -49.84 -62.28
C LYS A 43 5.22 -48.44 -62.32
N ASN A 44 4.26 -48.23 -63.22
CA ASN A 44 3.53 -46.97 -63.31
C ASN A 44 2.69 -46.70 -62.06
N ASN A 45 1.99 -47.72 -61.55
CA ASN A 45 1.19 -47.60 -60.32
C ASN A 45 2.07 -47.31 -59.08
N THR A 46 3.22 -47.97 -58.95
CA THR A 46 4.17 -47.72 -57.86
C THR A 46 4.73 -46.30 -57.93
N THR A 47 5.09 -45.84 -59.12
CA THR A 47 5.60 -44.47 -59.31
C THR A 47 4.54 -43.42 -58.97
N ALA A 48 3.29 -43.64 -59.39
CA ALA A 48 2.18 -42.75 -59.05
C ALA A 48 1.90 -42.73 -57.55
N LEU A 49 1.91 -43.89 -56.90
CA LEU A 49 1.72 -44.00 -55.45
C LEU A 49 2.83 -43.26 -54.68
N ASP A 50 4.09 -43.47 -55.05
CA ASP A 50 5.24 -42.82 -54.41
C ASP A 50 5.18 -41.29 -54.56
N SER A 51 4.82 -40.80 -55.75
CA SER A 51 4.61 -39.38 -56.00
C SER A 51 3.48 -38.80 -55.14
N ASN A 52 2.35 -39.50 -55.01
CA ASN A 52 1.21 -39.04 -54.23
C ASN A 52 1.55 -38.98 -52.73
N VAL A 53 2.17 -40.04 -52.19
CA VAL A 53 2.59 -40.09 -50.78
C VAL A 53 3.59 -38.98 -50.48
N ARG A 54 4.54 -38.72 -51.39
CA ARG A 54 5.51 -37.64 -51.23
C ARG A 54 4.83 -36.26 -51.21
N GLN A 55 3.87 -36.02 -52.10
CA GLN A 55 3.13 -34.77 -52.15
C GLN A 55 2.29 -34.54 -50.89
N GLU A 56 1.62 -35.59 -50.37
CA GLU A 56 0.88 -35.51 -49.12
C GLU A 56 1.80 -35.20 -47.93
N TYR A 57 2.98 -35.83 -47.87
CA TYR A 57 3.97 -35.57 -46.84
C TYR A 57 4.50 -34.12 -46.88
N GLU A 58 4.84 -33.61 -48.07
CA GLU A 58 5.29 -32.22 -48.24
C GLU A 58 4.20 -31.21 -47.84
N THR A 59 2.94 -31.51 -48.18
CA THR A 59 1.78 -30.70 -47.77
C THR A 59 1.60 -30.70 -46.25
N TRP A 60 1.72 -31.86 -45.61
CA TRP A 60 1.62 -31.99 -44.16
C TRP A 60 2.75 -31.24 -43.44
N LEU A 61 3.99 -31.36 -43.94
CA LEU A 61 5.14 -30.67 -43.36
C LEU A 61 4.98 -29.15 -43.44
N LEU A 62 4.52 -28.63 -44.59
CA LEU A 62 4.25 -27.20 -44.77
C LEU A 62 3.16 -26.71 -43.79
N ASN A 63 2.09 -27.48 -43.61
CA ASN A 63 1.04 -27.14 -42.65
C ASN A 63 1.56 -27.12 -41.20
N LEU A 64 2.44 -28.05 -40.84
CA LEU A 64 3.06 -28.09 -39.51
C LEU A 64 3.97 -26.86 -39.30
N GLN A 65 4.76 -26.49 -40.30
CA GLN A 65 5.62 -25.30 -40.26
C GLN A 65 4.81 -24.02 -40.11
N ASN A 66 3.72 -23.88 -40.88
CA ASN A 66 2.82 -22.72 -40.78
C ASN A 66 2.19 -22.60 -39.38
N LYS A 67 1.67 -23.71 -38.82
CA LYS A 67 1.16 -23.74 -37.44
C LYS A 67 2.22 -23.38 -36.40
N GLY A 68 3.46 -23.82 -36.61
CA GLY A 68 4.59 -23.45 -35.77
C GLY A 68 4.87 -21.94 -35.80
N GLN A 69 4.85 -21.34 -36.99
CA GLN A 69 5.06 -19.90 -37.17
C GLN A 69 3.91 -19.07 -36.57
N GLU A 70 2.65 -19.50 -36.74
CA GLU A 70 1.49 -18.86 -36.12
C GLU A 70 1.61 -18.85 -34.60
N ALA A 71 1.98 -19.98 -34.00
CA ALA A 71 2.19 -20.08 -32.56
C ALA A 71 3.33 -19.16 -32.07
N GLN A 72 4.44 -19.08 -32.81
CA GLN A 72 5.54 -18.17 -32.48
C GLN A 72 5.10 -16.70 -32.55
N ASN A 73 4.32 -16.32 -33.56
CA ASN A 73 3.82 -14.95 -33.71
C ASN A 73 2.91 -14.57 -32.53
N LEU A 74 2.00 -15.46 -32.13
CA LEU A 74 1.13 -15.24 -30.96
C LEU A 74 1.92 -15.12 -29.66
N ILE A 75 2.95 -15.96 -29.47
CA ILE A 75 3.84 -15.85 -28.30
C ILE A 75 4.57 -14.51 -28.30
N GLN A 76 5.08 -14.07 -29.46
CA GLN A 76 5.81 -12.82 -29.58
C GLN A 76 4.91 -11.60 -29.32
N GLU A 77 3.68 -11.62 -29.83
CA GLU A 77 2.65 -10.59 -29.54
C GLU A 77 2.32 -10.55 -28.04
N GLY A 78 2.11 -11.71 -27.42
CA GLY A 78 1.86 -11.82 -25.99
C GLY A 78 2.98 -11.23 -25.14
N ILE A 79 4.24 -11.57 -25.46
CA ILE A 79 5.43 -11.11 -24.74
C ILE A 79 5.70 -9.62 -24.97
N ASN A 80 5.59 -9.14 -26.21
CA ASN A 80 6.02 -7.77 -26.56
C ASN A 80 4.93 -6.72 -26.38
N THR A 81 3.66 -7.12 -26.37
CA THR A 81 2.56 -6.16 -26.44
C THR A 81 1.53 -6.41 -25.35
N THR A 82 0.92 -7.60 -25.32
CA THR A 82 -0.20 -7.85 -24.39
C THR A 82 0.23 -7.76 -22.93
N ILE A 83 1.30 -8.45 -22.54
CA ILE A 83 1.77 -8.48 -21.15
C ILE A 83 2.33 -7.11 -20.72
N PRO A 84 3.22 -6.44 -21.48
CA PRO A 84 3.74 -5.13 -21.09
C PRO A 84 2.65 -4.05 -20.94
N ASN A 85 1.67 -4.01 -21.85
CA ASN A 85 0.58 -3.04 -21.77
C ASN A 85 -0.28 -3.28 -20.53
N ALA A 86 -0.66 -4.54 -20.26
CA ALA A 86 -1.43 -4.87 -19.06
C ALA A 86 -0.68 -4.52 -17.76
N LEU A 87 0.64 -4.71 -17.73
CA LEU A 87 1.47 -4.32 -16.59
C LEU A 87 1.52 -2.80 -16.43
N GLN A 88 1.69 -2.06 -17.53
CA GLN A 88 1.72 -0.60 -17.52
C GLN A 88 0.37 -0.02 -17.05
N ASP A 89 -0.75 -0.54 -17.56
CA ASP A 89 -2.09 -0.12 -17.18
C ASP A 89 -2.34 -0.38 -15.68
N SER A 90 -1.96 -1.55 -15.17
CA SER A 90 -2.09 -1.89 -13.75
C SER A 90 -1.22 -1.00 -12.86
N GLN A 91 -0.01 -0.64 -13.29
CA GLN A 91 0.85 0.30 -12.57
C GLN A 91 0.24 1.71 -12.51
N ALA A 92 -0.33 2.19 -13.62
CA ALA A 92 -0.99 3.49 -13.67
C ALA A 92 -2.23 3.56 -12.77
N GLU A 93 -3.04 2.48 -12.75
CA GLU A 93 -4.20 2.39 -11.85
C GLU A 93 -3.77 2.38 -10.38
N LEU A 94 -2.70 1.66 -10.03
CA LEU A 94 -2.18 1.61 -8.67
C LEU A 94 -1.69 2.98 -8.19
N GLU A 95 -0.94 3.68 -9.03
CA GLU A 95 -0.45 5.03 -8.75
C GLU A 95 -1.60 6.01 -8.55
N THR A 96 -2.64 5.94 -9.39
CA THR A 96 -3.84 6.77 -9.26
C THR A 96 -4.54 6.52 -7.92
N LYS A 97 -4.77 5.25 -7.56
CA LYS A 97 -5.41 4.89 -6.28
C LYS A 97 -4.57 5.30 -5.07
N LYS A 98 -3.24 5.24 -5.19
CA LYS A 98 -2.34 5.69 -4.14
C LYS A 98 -2.50 7.20 -3.92
N ASP A 99 -2.50 7.99 -4.97
CA ASP A 99 -2.64 9.45 -4.89
C ASP A 99 -4.02 9.86 -4.35
N GLU A 100 -5.09 9.21 -4.80
CA GLU A 100 -6.45 9.39 -4.26
C GLU A 100 -6.52 9.08 -2.76
N HIS A 101 -5.87 8.00 -2.31
CA HIS A 101 -5.85 7.63 -0.91
C HIS A 101 -5.07 8.62 -0.05
N ILE A 102 -3.91 9.09 -0.54
CA ILE A 102 -3.10 10.13 0.13
C ILE A 102 -3.92 11.42 0.26
N GLN A 103 -4.56 11.87 -0.81
CA GLN A 103 -5.40 13.07 -0.77
C GLN A 103 -6.57 12.93 0.22
N SER A 104 -7.18 11.75 0.29
CA SER A 104 -8.23 11.45 1.27
C SER A 104 -7.72 11.54 2.71
N LEU A 105 -6.55 10.95 3.00
CA LEU A 105 -5.92 11.03 4.32
C LEU A 105 -5.56 12.46 4.71
N ASP A 106 -5.01 13.24 3.79
CA ASP A 106 -4.67 14.65 4.04
C ASP A 106 -5.92 15.48 4.34
N THR A 107 -7.01 15.24 3.61
CA THR A 107 -8.29 15.92 3.85
C THR A 107 -8.87 15.57 5.23
N GLN A 108 -8.84 14.29 5.61
CA GLN A 108 -9.31 13.83 6.93
C GLN A 108 -8.45 14.38 8.06
N LYS A 109 -7.13 14.42 7.87
CA LYS A 109 -6.18 15.00 8.83
C LYS A 109 -6.47 16.49 9.05
N GLU A 110 -6.64 17.26 7.97
CA GLU A 110 -6.90 18.70 8.08
C GLU A 110 -8.22 18.98 8.80
N SER A 111 -9.29 18.26 8.45
CA SER A 111 -10.59 18.38 9.13
C SER A 111 -10.51 18.02 10.63
N SER A 112 -9.71 17.01 10.97
CA SER A 112 -9.50 16.63 12.37
C SER A 112 -8.71 17.69 13.15
N LEU A 113 -7.70 18.30 12.52
CA LEU A 113 -6.91 19.39 13.13
C LEU A 113 -7.77 20.64 13.35
N GLU A 114 -8.61 21.00 12.40
CA GLU A 114 -9.57 22.10 12.53
C GLU A 114 -10.52 21.86 13.71
N SER A 115 -11.11 20.66 13.80
CA SER A 115 -11.99 20.27 14.91
C SER A 115 -11.30 20.34 16.27
N ILE A 116 -10.03 19.91 16.36
CA ILE A 116 -9.23 19.99 17.59
C ILE A 116 -8.98 21.45 17.97
N ASN A 117 -8.65 22.30 17.01
CA ASN A 117 -8.39 23.72 17.25
C ASN A 117 -9.67 24.42 17.76
N GLU A 118 -10.81 24.19 17.11
CA GLU A 118 -12.10 24.75 17.55
C GLU A 118 -12.45 24.34 18.98
N LEU A 119 -12.35 23.04 19.30
CA LEU A 119 -12.60 22.53 20.65
C LEU A 119 -11.64 23.13 21.69
N THR A 120 -10.38 23.30 21.31
CA THR A 120 -9.35 23.91 22.17
C THR A 120 -9.69 25.37 22.47
N GLU A 121 -10.04 26.15 21.44
CA GLU A 121 -10.43 27.55 21.60
C GLU A 121 -11.70 27.71 22.46
N GLN A 122 -12.71 26.86 22.21
CA GLN A 122 -13.93 26.84 23.01
C GLN A 122 -13.63 26.52 24.48
N THR A 123 -12.80 25.51 24.74
CA THR A 123 -12.42 25.11 26.11
C THR A 123 -11.65 26.23 26.82
N ILE A 124 -10.69 26.87 26.14
CA ILE A 124 -9.94 28.00 26.70
C ILE A 124 -10.88 29.17 27.00
N SER A 125 -11.82 29.48 26.11
CA SER A 125 -12.80 30.55 26.30
C SER A 125 -13.69 30.27 27.51
N GLN A 126 -14.20 29.04 27.63
CA GLN A 126 -14.99 28.60 28.78
C GLN A 126 -14.21 28.72 30.08
N LEU A 127 -12.96 28.22 30.13
CA LEU A 127 -12.09 28.32 31.31
C LEU A 127 -11.84 29.77 31.71
N LYS A 128 -11.56 30.67 30.75
CA LYS A 128 -11.39 32.10 31.00
C LYS A 128 -12.66 32.74 31.55
N SER A 129 -13.83 32.39 31.00
CA SER A 129 -15.11 32.89 31.48
C SER A 129 -15.40 32.42 32.90
N THR A 130 -15.20 31.13 33.18
CA THR A 130 -15.37 30.57 34.53
C THR A 130 -14.41 31.23 35.53
N PHE A 131 -13.15 31.40 35.16
CA PHE A 131 -12.17 32.08 36.00
C PHE A 131 -12.57 33.54 36.26
N SER A 132 -12.96 34.28 35.23
CA SER A 132 -13.39 35.68 35.37
C SER A 132 -14.64 35.81 36.26
N PHE A 133 -15.60 34.91 36.10
CA PHE A 133 -16.78 34.83 36.96
C PHE A 133 -16.39 34.58 38.42
N LEU A 134 -15.53 33.59 38.67
CA LEU A 134 -15.06 33.27 40.02
C LEU A 134 -14.30 34.43 40.66
N MET A 135 -13.57 35.25 39.89
CA MET A 135 -12.74 36.32 40.42
C MET A 135 -13.45 37.68 40.53
N ASN A 136 -14.51 37.94 39.75
CA ASN A 136 -15.15 39.27 39.69
C ASN A 136 -15.89 39.68 40.96
N ASP A 137 -16.38 38.71 41.74
CA ASP A 137 -17.14 38.96 42.97
C ASP A 137 -16.32 38.72 44.25
N LEU A 138 -15.04 38.35 44.12
CA LEU A 138 -14.16 38.16 45.27
C LEU A 138 -13.60 39.51 45.72
N THR A 139 -13.79 39.81 46.99
CA THR A 139 -13.03 40.88 47.64
C THR A 139 -11.58 40.43 47.71
N HIS A 140 -10.64 41.31 47.40
CA HIS A 140 -9.23 40.99 47.52
C HIS A 140 -8.51 41.98 48.44
N GLU A 141 -7.59 41.43 49.23
CA GLU A 141 -6.64 42.20 50.01
C GLU A 141 -5.23 41.87 49.54
N ASN A 142 -4.48 42.90 49.14
CA ASN A 142 -3.08 42.80 48.77
C ASN A 142 -2.19 43.19 49.95
N PHE A 143 -1.23 42.33 50.24
CA PHE A 143 -0.23 42.54 51.27
C PHE A 143 1.16 42.57 50.64
N THR A 144 1.94 43.59 50.99
CA THR A 144 3.35 43.75 50.57
C THR A 144 4.32 43.80 51.76
N GLN A 145 3.79 43.68 52.98
CA GLN A 145 4.53 43.67 54.24
C GLN A 145 3.90 42.65 55.19
N THR A 146 4.73 42.05 56.04
CA THR A 146 4.26 41.11 57.06
C THR A 146 3.19 41.77 57.93
N THR A 147 2.03 41.13 58.03
CA THR A 147 0.87 41.63 58.78
C THR A 147 -0.06 40.47 59.16
N THR A 148 -1.13 40.79 59.88
CA THR A 148 -2.20 39.84 60.16
C THR A 148 -3.41 40.19 59.29
N TRP A 149 -3.84 39.25 58.45
CA TRP A 149 -5.13 39.33 57.76
C TRP A 149 -6.24 38.91 58.71
N ASN A 150 -7.29 39.73 58.83
CA ASN A 150 -8.43 39.43 59.67
C ASN A 150 -9.53 38.80 58.81
N LYS A 151 -9.93 37.57 59.14
CA LYS A 151 -10.91 36.82 58.36
C LYS A 151 -12.29 37.48 58.45
N PRO A 152 -12.92 37.86 57.32
CA PRO A 152 -14.28 38.36 57.31
C PRO A 152 -15.29 37.29 57.77
N GLN A 153 -16.42 37.73 58.32
CA GLN A 153 -17.47 36.81 58.77
C GLN A 153 -17.99 35.96 57.61
N ASN A 154 -18.20 34.67 57.86
CA ASN A 154 -18.71 33.66 56.92
C ASN A 154 -17.77 33.23 55.77
N VAL A 155 -16.53 33.71 55.71
CA VAL A 155 -15.53 33.21 54.76
C VAL A 155 -15.00 31.84 55.23
N LYS A 156 -15.25 30.79 54.44
CA LYS A 156 -14.78 29.42 54.75
C LYS A 156 -13.61 28.97 53.89
N ARG A 157 -13.41 29.63 52.74
CA ARG A 157 -12.43 29.28 51.73
C ARG A 157 -11.92 30.54 51.07
N VAL A 158 -10.62 30.60 50.83
CA VAL A 158 -9.97 31.73 50.14
C VAL A 158 -9.10 31.22 49.01
N PHE A 159 -8.99 32.00 47.95
CA PHE A 159 -7.96 31.82 46.94
C PHE A 159 -6.79 32.73 47.30
N VAL A 160 -5.59 32.16 47.41
CA VAL A 160 -4.40 32.91 47.80
C VAL A 160 -3.39 32.83 46.68
N ASN A 161 -2.92 33.99 46.25
CA ASN A 161 -1.81 34.13 45.31
C ASN A 161 -0.59 34.68 46.05
N VAL A 162 0.58 34.10 45.82
CA VAL A 162 1.83 34.51 46.44
C VAL A 162 2.88 34.74 45.36
N LEU A 163 3.43 35.94 45.34
CA LEU A 163 4.51 36.35 44.45
C LEU A 163 5.81 36.46 45.24
N GLY A 164 6.82 35.69 44.80
CA GLY A 164 8.17 35.79 45.34
C GLY A 164 8.81 37.15 45.06
N GLY A 165 9.72 37.58 45.94
CA GLY A 165 10.26 38.94 45.84
C GLY A 165 11.09 39.21 44.59
N THR A 166 11.06 40.47 44.13
CA THR A 166 11.85 40.94 42.99
C THR A 166 13.35 40.77 43.26
N GLY A 167 14.09 40.21 42.31
CA GLY A 167 15.55 40.10 42.37
C GLY A 167 16.20 40.82 41.20
N ALA A 168 17.53 41.01 41.23
CA ALA A 168 18.28 41.46 40.05
C ALA A 168 17.99 40.53 38.85
N ASN A 169 18.05 41.05 37.62
CA ASN A 169 17.84 40.25 36.40
C ASN A 169 18.69 38.97 36.42
N ASN A 170 18.04 37.81 36.23
CA ASN A 170 18.67 36.48 36.25
C ASN A 170 19.34 36.06 37.58
N ALA A 171 18.95 36.64 38.72
CA ALA A 171 19.47 36.23 40.02
C ALA A 171 19.04 34.80 40.40
N THR A 172 19.97 33.98 40.90
CA THR A 172 19.68 32.67 41.52
C THR A 172 19.06 32.81 42.92
N THR A 173 19.01 34.03 43.46
CA THR A 173 18.42 34.41 44.75
C THR A 173 17.04 35.08 44.59
N ARG A 174 16.26 34.69 43.58
CA ARG A 174 14.85 35.09 43.48
C ARG A 174 14.09 34.48 44.65
N GLY A 175 13.18 35.25 45.26
CA GLY A 175 12.35 34.73 46.34
C GLY A 175 11.44 33.63 45.81
N THR A 176 11.42 32.48 46.46
CA THR A 176 10.50 31.38 46.15
C THR A 176 9.30 31.43 47.09
N PRO A 177 8.05 31.35 46.61
CA PRO A 177 6.89 31.23 47.49
C PRO A 177 7.00 29.95 48.35
N SER A 178 6.93 30.10 49.68
CA SER A 178 7.40 29.08 50.63
C SER A 178 6.31 28.24 51.32
N SER A 179 5.07 28.71 51.54
CA SER A 179 4.01 27.81 52.05
C SER A 179 2.56 28.32 51.93
N PHE A 180 1.62 27.37 51.97
CA PHE A 180 0.19 27.57 52.23
C PHE A 180 -0.23 26.79 53.50
N GLY A 181 -0.30 27.53 54.62
CA GLY A 181 -0.56 27.06 55.99
C GLY A 181 0.68 27.19 56.91
N SER A 182 0.57 27.37 58.23
CA SER A 182 -0.40 28.21 58.93
C SER A 182 -0.05 29.67 58.60
N PHE A 183 -0.82 30.23 57.67
CA PHE A 183 -1.12 31.66 57.54
C PHE A 183 -0.50 32.54 56.43
N VAL A 184 0.08 31.92 55.40
CA VAL A 184 0.56 32.57 54.16
C VAL A 184 1.94 33.18 54.32
N THR A 185 2.92 32.66 53.55
CA THR A 185 4.29 33.19 53.55
C THR A 185 4.82 33.42 52.13
N ALA A 186 5.21 34.64 51.82
CA ALA A 186 5.99 34.99 50.64
C ALA A 186 7.44 35.19 51.09
N GLN A 187 8.39 34.33 50.71
CA GLN A 187 9.80 34.67 50.91
C GLN A 187 10.25 35.66 49.84
N GLY A 188 10.83 36.76 50.30
CA GLY A 188 11.39 37.81 49.47
C GLY A 188 12.72 37.41 48.85
N GLY A 189 12.93 37.78 47.59
CA GLY A 189 14.26 37.85 46.97
C GLY A 189 14.86 39.23 47.25
N ALA A 190 16.18 39.31 47.33
CA ALA A 190 16.85 40.61 47.50
C ALA A 190 16.69 41.44 46.22
N GLY A 191 15.76 42.40 46.24
CA GLY A 191 15.61 43.39 45.18
C GLY A 191 16.88 44.21 45.00
N ASN A 192 17.19 44.57 43.75
CA ASN A 192 18.32 45.44 43.46
C ASN A 192 17.95 46.90 43.82
N ALA A 193 18.86 47.63 44.48
CA ALA A 193 18.66 49.02 44.89
C ALA A 193 18.40 49.99 43.70
N GLY A 194 18.67 49.57 42.46
CA GLY A 194 18.47 50.35 41.24
C GLY A 194 17.13 50.16 40.51
N GLY A 195 16.14 49.47 41.09
CA GLY A 195 14.78 49.38 40.51
C GLY A 195 14.61 48.48 39.28
N ASN A 196 15.69 47.87 38.77
CA ASN A 196 15.62 46.84 37.72
C ASN A 196 15.55 45.44 38.34
N GLY A 197 14.44 44.73 38.10
CA GLY A 197 14.27 43.34 38.55
C GLY A 197 13.15 42.58 37.84
N GLN A 198 13.29 41.26 37.75
CA GLN A 198 12.24 40.35 37.31
C GLN A 198 11.39 39.95 38.53
N PHE A 199 10.05 39.92 38.39
CA PHE A 199 9.15 39.37 39.40
C PHE A 199 9.55 37.94 39.77
N GLY A 200 9.43 37.53 41.04
CA GLY A 200 9.72 36.15 41.46
C GLY A 200 8.72 35.13 40.92
N GLU A 201 8.88 33.86 41.29
CA GLU A 201 7.86 32.83 40.98
C GLU A 201 6.53 33.15 41.63
N MET A 202 5.44 32.77 40.97
CA MET A 202 4.07 32.90 41.49
C MET A 202 3.53 31.51 41.84
N LYS A 203 2.95 31.36 43.03
CA LYS A 203 2.19 30.16 43.42
C LYS A 203 0.81 30.56 43.91
N PHE A 204 -0.18 29.75 43.60
CA PHE A 204 -1.53 29.94 44.11
C PHE A 204 -2.06 28.68 44.78
N SER A 205 -3.02 28.85 45.69
CA SER A 205 -3.71 27.75 46.32
C SER A 205 -5.12 28.17 46.75
N ILE A 206 -6.02 27.20 46.85
CA ILE A 206 -7.32 27.36 47.48
C ILE A 206 -7.19 26.78 48.89
N VAL A 207 -7.43 27.61 49.90
CA VAL A 207 -7.24 27.26 51.31
C VAL A 207 -8.57 27.30 52.04
N ASP A 208 -8.93 26.19 52.68
CA ASP A 208 -10.04 26.15 53.63
C ASP A 208 -9.59 26.73 54.97
N ILE A 209 -10.37 27.65 55.54
CA ILE A 209 -10.06 28.31 56.80
C ILE A 209 -11.02 27.81 57.89
N PRO A 210 -10.51 27.17 58.96
CA PRO A 210 -11.33 26.73 60.08
C PRO A 210 -12.24 27.83 60.61
N GLU A 211 -13.46 27.48 61.05
CA GLU A 211 -14.39 28.45 61.63
C GLU A 211 -13.86 29.06 62.94
N SER A 212 -12.99 28.34 63.67
CA SER A 212 -12.31 28.83 64.87
C SER A 212 -11.25 29.89 64.60
N GLU A 213 -10.76 30.00 63.36
CA GLU A 213 -9.72 30.96 63.00
C GLU A 213 -10.36 32.30 62.61
N THR A 214 -10.00 33.36 63.34
CA THR A 214 -10.48 34.72 63.08
C THR A 214 -9.42 35.62 62.45
N SER A 215 -8.15 35.18 62.43
CA SER A 215 -7.04 35.95 61.89
C SER A 215 -5.89 35.06 61.43
N ILE A 216 -5.13 35.51 60.45
CA ILE A 216 -4.12 34.74 59.74
C ILE A 216 -2.87 35.63 59.61
N ASN A 217 -1.77 35.22 60.23
CA ASN A 217 -0.48 35.90 60.07
C ASN A 217 0.14 35.72 58.67
N VAL A 218 0.08 36.77 57.85
CA VAL A 218 0.68 36.87 56.52
C VAL A 218 2.14 37.32 56.65
N SER A 219 3.09 36.44 56.38
CA SER A 219 4.54 36.75 56.41
C SER A 219 5.06 37.10 55.02
N ILE A 220 5.66 38.26 54.84
CA ILE A 220 6.20 38.72 53.55
C ILE A 220 7.64 39.16 53.72
N GLY A 221 8.55 38.47 53.04
CA GLY A 221 9.94 38.87 52.89
C GLY A 221 10.10 39.98 51.84
N ALA A 222 11.29 40.57 51.81
CA ALA A 222 11.60 41.73 50.97
C ALA A 222 11.16 41.59 49.50
N GLY A 223 10.34 42.53 49.02
CA GLY A 223 9.93 42.63 47.61
C GLY A 223 8.85 41.64 47.16
N GLY A 224 8.34 40.77 48.03
CA GLY A 224 7.25 39.84 47.73
C GLY A 224 5.86 40.46 47.92
N SER A 225 4.83 39.74 47.47
CA SER A 225 3.44 40.10 47.72
C SER A 225 2.54 38.88 47.91
N VAL A 226 1.44 39.08 48.61
CA VAL A 226 0.39 38.10 48.82
C VAL A 226 -0.94 38.76 48.50
N ASP A 227 -1.75 38.12 47.65
CA ASP A 227 -3.14 38.49 47.44
C ASP A 227 -4.04 37.40 48.03
N ILE A 228 -4.99 37.80 48.88
CA ILE A 228 -6.03 36.91 49.40
C ILE A 228 -7.35 37.35 48.80
N PHE A 229 -8.02 36.44 48.09
CA PHE A 229 -9.32 36.63 47.46
C PHE A 229 -10.38 35.82 48.21
N TYR A 230 -11.49 36.45 48.60
CA TYR A 230 -12.53 35.87 49.44
C TYR A 230 -13.93 36.45 49.21
#